data_AF-A0A9P8FVZ8-F1
#
_entry.id   AF-A0A9P8FVZ8-F1
#
_cell.length_a   1.000
_cell.length_b   1.000
_cell.length_c   1.000
_cell.angle_alpha   90.00
_cell.angle_beta   90.00
_cell.angle_gamma   90.00
#
_symmetry.space_group_name_H-M   'P 1'
#
loop_
_entity.id
_entity.type
_entity.pdbx_description
1 polymer ?
#
loop_
_entity_poly.entity_id
_entity_poly.type
_entity_poly.pdbx_seq_one_letter_code
_entity_poly.pdbx_strand_id
1 'polypeptide(L)'
;MLSKTLLRGAKPASRCLAGPSIASRSMATTVGQDIFRPTKFGGKYTVTLIPGDGIGAEVSESVKEIFKADNVPVEWEQVDVTGIETGNKHSEELFRESIASLKR
;
A
#
# COMPACT_ATOMS: atom_id res chain seq x y z
N MET A 1 23.34 3.98 75.03
CA MET A 1 22.32 3.94 73.96
C MET A 1 22.74 4.92 72.87
N LEU A 2 22.95 4.39 71.65
CA LEU A 2 22.82 4.99 70.31
C LEU A 2 23.38 6.41 70.07
N SER A 3 23.97 6.78 68.94
CA SER A 3 24.44 6.18 67.70
C SER A 3 24.86 7.40 66.85
N LYS A 4 25.83 7.24 65.95
CA LYS A 4 25.81 7.70 64.53
C LYS A 4 27.21 8.06 64.04
N THR A 5 27.94 7.04 63.61
CA THR A 5 29.07 7.18 62.69
C THR A 5 28.53 7.51 61.31
N LEU A 6 28.77 8.73 60.83
CA LEU A 6 28.41 9.13 59.46
C LEU A 6 29.48 8.66 58.48
N LEU A 7 29.30 7.46 57.92
CA LEU A 7 30.06 7.00 56.76
C LEU A 7 29.50 7.68 55.51
N ARG A 8 30.24 8.67 55.01
CA ARG A 8 29.96 9.35 53.74
C ARG A 8 30.40 8.46 52.58
N GLY A 9 29.52 7.55 52.16
CA GLY A 9 29.69 6.78 50.93
C GLY A 9 29.44 7.66 49.70
N ALA A 10 30.48 7.93 48.92
CA ALA A 10 30.35 8.57 47.62
C ALA A 10 29.74 7.58 46.62
N LYS A 11 28.59 7.92 46.03
CA LYS A 11 28.03 7.19 44.89
C LYS A 11 28.90 7.47 43.65
N PRO A 12 29.34 6.48 42.88
CA PRO A 12 29.84 6.76 41.54
C PRO A 12 28.65 7.25 40.70
N ALA A 13 28.75 8.47 40.18
CA ALA A 13 27.88 8.93 39.11
C ALA A 13 28.17 8.04 37.89
N SER A 14 27.34 7.02 37.71
CA SER A 14 27.40 6.18 36.52
C SER A 14 27.08 7.08 35.34
N ARG A 15 28.13 7.37 34.55
CA ARG A 15 28.11 8.22 33.39
C ARG A 15 27.09 7.62 32.42
N CYS A 16 25.96 8.29 32.22
CA CYS A 16 24.97 7.95 31.21
C CYS A 16 25.63 8.10 29.83
N LEU A 17 26.23 7.02 29.34
CA LEU A 17 26.53 6.86 27.93
C LEU A 17 25.23 6.41 27.26
N ALA A 18 24.32 7.36 27.07
CA ALA A 18 23.24 7.20 26.11
C ALA A 18 23.88 7.21 24.72
N GLY A 19 24.34 6.04 24.27
CA GLY A 19 24.64 5.84 22.86
C GLY A 19 23.38 6.14 22.04
N PRO A 20 23.49 6.65 20.82
CA PRO A 20 22.32 6.81 19.96
C PRO A 20 21.70 5.43 19.80
N SER A 21 20.51 5.22 20.38
CA SER A 21 19.68 4.12 19.94
C SER A 21 19.36 4.45 18.49
N ILE A 22 19.99 3.72 17.58
CA ILE A 22 19.49 3.64 16.22
C ILE A 22 18.12 3.01 16.40
N ALA A 23 17.10 3.86 16.51
CA ALA A 23 15.73 3.45 16.34
C ALA A 23 15.72 2.79 14.95
N SER A 24 15.74 1.46 14.95
CA SER A 24 15.54 0.68 13.75
C SER A 24 14.23 1.17 13.18
N ARG A 25 14.31 1.96 12.10
CA ARG A 25 13.14 2.38 11.35
C ARG A 25 12.53 1.08 10.86
N SER A 26 11.48 0.61 11.55
CA SER A 26 10.68 -0.50 11.06
C SER A 26 10.21 -0.10 9.67
N MET A 27 10.66 -0.85 8.67
CA MET A 27 10.06 -0.79 7.34
C MET A 27 8.56 -1.00 7.52
N ALA A 28 7.76 -0.14 6.89
CA ALA A 28 6.33 -0.32 6.83
C ALA A 28 6.05 -1.76 6.36
N THR A 29 5.47 -2.57 7.23
CA THR A 29 4.94 -3.87 6.84
C THR A 29 3.93 -3.61 5.74
N THR A 30 4.23 -4.11 4.55
CA THR A 30 3.28 -4.14 3.43
C THR A 30 1.96 -4.67 3.95
N VAL A 31 0.93 -3.87 3.69
CA VAL A 31 -0.48 -4.03 4.03
C VAL A 31 -0.90 -5.51 4.00
N GLY A 32 -1.57 -5.95 5.07
CA GLY A 32 -1.98 -7.32 5.31
C GLY A 32 -2.62 -7.99 4.10
N GLN A 33 -2.35 -9.29 3.97
CA GLN A 33 -2.61 -10.15 2.82
C GLN A 33 -4.09 -10.41 2.47
N ASP A 34 -5.03 -9.49 2.69
CA ASP A 34 -6.45 -9.80 2.43
C ASP A 34 -7.37 -8.59 2.17
N ILE A 35 -6.97 -7.60 1.35
CA ILE A 35 -7.91 -6.51 0.96
C ILE A 35 -8.71 -6.88 -0.30
N PHE A 36 -8.18 -7.72 -1.18
CA PHE A 36 -8.90 -8.21 -2.34
C PHE A 36 -8.30 -9.56 -2.72
N ARG A 37 -8.99 -10.68 -2.45
CA ARG A 37 -8.64 -11.95 -3.09
C ARG A 37 -9.11 -11.81 -4.54
N PRO A 38 -8.21 -11.55 -5.51
CA PRO A 38 -8.65 -11.37 -6.88
C PRO A 38 -9.30 -12.69 -7.31
N THR A 39 -10.45 -12.61 -7.96
CA THR A 39 -11.19 -13.78 -8.38
C THR A 39 -10.29 -14.60 -9.32
N LYS A 40 -9.89 -15.79 -8.86
CA LYS A 40 -8.94 -16.64 -9.59
C LYS A 40 -9.71 -17.63 -10.45
N PHE A 41 -9.86 -17.33 -11.73
CA PHE A 41 -10.44 -18.25 -12.70
C PHE A 41 -9.33 -18.95 -13.50
N GLY A 42 -9.31 -20.29 -13.47
CA GLY A 42 -8.39 -21.08 -14.31
C GLY A 42 -6.89 -20.85 -14.08
N GLY A 43 -6.49 -20.31 -12.91
CA GLY A 43 -5.09 -19.98 -12.61
C GLY A 43 -4.68 -18.54 -12.89
N LYS A 44 -5.56 -17.74 -13.51
CA LYS A 44 -5.34 -16.32 -13.79
C LYS A 44 -6.06 -15.43 -12.78
N TYR A 45 -5.49 -14.27 -12.50
CA TYR A 45 -6.05 -13.25 -11.63
C TYR A 45 -6.80 -12.22 -12.48
N THR A 46 -8.11 -12.06 -12.24
CA THR A 46 -8.87 -10.99 -12.87
C THR A 46 -8.60 -9.69 -12.12
N VAL A 47 -8.08 -8.68 -12.82
CA VAL A 47 -7.74 -7.36 -12.27
C VAL A 47 -8.44 -6.29 -13.09
N THR A 48 -9.18 -5.42 -12.41
CA THR A 48 -9.83 -4.26 -13.04
C THR A 48 -8.82 -3.15 -13.25
N LEU A 49 -8.66 -2.71 -14.50
CA LEU A 49 -7.81 -1.59 -14.86
C LEU A 49 -8.66 -0.42 -15.33
N ILE A 50 -8.59 0.67 -14.58
CA ILE A 50 -9.24 1.92 -14.94
C ILE A 50 -8.16 2.86 -15.47
N PRO A 51 -8.07 3.08 -16.80
CA PRO A 51 -7.11 4.03 -17.34
C PRO A 51 -7.48 5.45 -16.89
N GLY A 52 -6.47 6.23 -16.50
CA GLY A 52 -6.64 7.65 -16.24
C GLY A 52 -6.68 8.47 -17.53
N ASP A 53 -6.90 9.77 -17.41
CA ASP A 53 -6.87 10.71 -18.54
C ASP A 53 -5.45 11.29 -18.77
N GLY A 54 -5.18 11.78 -19.99
CA GLY A 54 -3.85 12.18 -20.43
C GLY A 54 -2.82 11.07 -20.16
N ILE A 55 -1.73 11.42 -19.46
CA ILE A 55 -0.60 10.54 -19.06
C ILE A 55 -1.06 9.21 -18.42
N GLY A 56 -2.24 9.20 -17.77
CA GLY A 56 -2.80 8.01 -17.15
C GLY A 56 -3.11 6.89 -18.15
N ALA A 57 -3.45 7.21 -19.39
CA ALA A 57 -3.77 6.25 -20.43
C ALA A 57 -2.50 5.54 -20.93
N GLU A 58 -1.43 6.28 -21.21
CA GLU A 58 -0.18 5.73 -21.73
C GLU A 58 0.55 4.87 -20.68
N VAL A 59 0.50 5.28 -19.41
CA VAL A 59 1.07 4.48 -18.31
C VAL A 59 0.29 3.17 -18.14
N SER A 60 -1.04 3.21 -18.27
CA SER A 60 -1.88 2.01 -18.14
C SER A 60 -1.60 1.00 -19.25
N GLU A 61 -1.34 1.46 -20.47
CA GLU A 61 -0.94 0.59 -21.58
C GLU A 61 0.44 -0.04 -21.35
N SER A 62 1.40 0.77 -20.91
CA SER A 62 2.76 0.30 -20.56
C SER A 62 2.73 -0.81 -19.50
N VAL A 63 1.87 -0.70 -18.50
CA VAL A 63 1.71 -1.73 -17.45
C VAL A 63 1.22 -3.06 -18.05
N LYS A 64 0.25 -3.03 -18.98
CA LYS A 64 -0.22 -4.25 -19.64
C LYS A 64 0.89 -4.93 -20.43
N GLU A 65 1.71 -4.13 -21.13
CA GLU A 65 2.84 -4.65 -21.92
C GLU A 65 3.88 -5.33 -21.04
N ILE A 66 4.25 -4.72 -19.92
CA ILE A 66 5.19 -5.30 -18.95
C ILE A 66 4.67 -6.66 -18.44
N PHE A 67 3.41 -6.71 -18.03
CA PHE A 67 2.82 -7.94 -17.49
C PHE A 67 2.67 -9.04 -18.55
N LYS A 68 2.43 -8.66 -19.81
CA LYS A 68 2.43 -9.59 -20.94
C LYS A 68 3.83 -10.11 -21.25
N ALA A 69 4.84 -9.25 -21.21
CA ALA A 69 6.24 -9.63 -21.43
C ALA A 69 6.74 -10.60 -20.35
N ASP A 70 6.33 -10.38 -19.10
CA ASP A 70 6.73 -11.20 -17.95
C ASP A 70 5.84 -12.45 -17.76
N ASN A 71 4.93 -12.73 -18.71
CA ASN A 71 4.00 -13.87 -18.72
C ASN A 71 3.19 -14.02 -17.42
N VAL A 72 2.84 -12.91 -16.78
CA VAL A 72 2.07 -12.92 -15.54
C VAL A 72 0.64 -13.41 -15.85
N PRO A 73 0.08 -14.37 -15.10
CA PRO A 73 -1.26 -14.88 -15.34
C PRO A 73 -2.32 -13.87 -14.85
N VAL A 74 -2.44 -12.73 -15.54
CA VAL A 74 -3.42 -11.67 -15.26
C VAL A 74 -4.38 -11.54 -16.44
N GLU A 75 -5.66 -11.43 -16.11
CA GLU A 75 -6.72 -11.06 -17.04
C GLU A 75 -7.18 -9.64 -16.69
N TRP A 76 -7.12 -8.75 -17.67
CA TRP A 76 -7.42 -7.33 -17.47
C TRP A 76 -8.87 -7.04 -17.84
N GLU A 77 -9.65 -6.57 -16.87
CA GLU A 77 -10.96 -5.97 -17.09
C GLU A 77 -10.79 -4.46 -17.20
N GLN A 78 -10.74 -3.93 -18.41
CA GLN A 78 -10.56 -2.50 -18.62
C GLN A 78 -11.90 -1.78 -18.58
N VAL A 79 -12.04 -0.79 -17.71
CA VAL A 79 -13.21 0.09 -17.66
C VAL A 79 -12.76 1.54 -17.79
N ASP A 80 -13.09 2.17 -18.91
CA ASP A 80 -12.77 3.57 -19.18
C ASP A 80 -13.82 4.49 -18.52
N VAL A 81 -13.37 5.39 -17.65
CA VAL A 81 -14.21 6.39 -16.95
C VAL A 81 -13.75 7.81 -17.27
N THR A 82 -13.35 8.06 -18.51
CA THR A 82 -13.09 9.41 -19.03
C THR A 82 -14.31 10.33 -18.87
N GLY A 83 -14.06 11.59 -18.48
CA GLY A 83 -15.05 12.65 -18.60
C GLY A 83 -16.18 12.69 -17.56
N ILE A 84 -16.00 12.13 -16.36
CA ILE A 84 -17.01 12.22 -15.27
C ILE A 84 -17.43 13.68 -14.94
N GLU A 85 -16.55 14.66 -15.18
CA GLU A 85 -16.87 16.09 -14.99
C GLU A 85 -17.88 16.64 -16.00
N THR A 86 -18.10 15.97 -17.14
CA THR A 86 -18.99 16.47 -18.20
C THR A 86 -20.46 16.07 -18.00
N GLY A 87 -20.80 15.30 -16.95
CA GLY A 87 -22.20 15.05 -16.57
C GLY A 87 -23.03 14.24 -17.57
N ASN A 88 -22.40 13.45 -18.43
CA ASN A 88 -23.11 12.57 -19.35
C ASN A 88 -23.62 11.32 -18.62
N LYS A 89 -24.86 10.89 -18.89
CA LYS A 89 -25.46 9.70 -18.26
C LYS A 89 -24.62 8.42 -18.45
N HIS A 90 -23.83 8.37 -19.51
CA HIS A 90 -22.97 7.23 -19.84
C HIS A 90 -21.75 7.13 -18.92
N SER A 91 -21.15 8.25 -18.48
CA SER A 91 -19.99 8.22 -17.58
C SER A 91 -20.36 7.71 -16.18
N GLU A 92 -21.58 7.98 -15.73
CA GLU A 92 -22.10 7.45 -14.46
C GLU A 92 -22.32 5.94 -14.49
N GLU A 93 -22.73 5.39 -15.64
CA GLU A 93 -22.89 3.95 -15.79
C GLU A 93 -21.54 3.22 -15.77
N LEU A 94 -20.56 3.73 -16.51
CA LEU A 94 -19.18 3.21 -16.52
C LEU A 94 -18.51 3.34 -15.15
N PHE A 95 -18.82 4.41 -14.41
CA PHE A 95 -18.37 4.58 -13.03
C PHE A 95 -18.98 3.52 -12.11
N ARG A 96 -20.29 3.28 -12.22
CA ARG A 96 -20.96 2.24 -11.42
C ARG A 96 -20.45 0.85 -11.76
N GLU A 97 -20.18 0.56 -13.03
CA GLU A 97 -19.57 -0.68 -13.49
C GLU A 97 -18.18 -0.89 -12.90
N SER A 98 -17.34 0.15 -12.96
CA SER A 98 -16.00 0.16 -12.34
C SER A 98 -16.06 -0.20 -10.85
N ILE A 99 -16.98 0.43 -10.11
CA ILE A 99 -17.16 0.17 -8.68
C ILE A 99 -17.74 -1.22 -8.42
N ALA A 100 -18.63 -1.73 -9.27
CA ALA A 100 -19.16 -3.09 -9.14
C ALA A 100 -18.05 -4.13 -9.35
N SER A 101 -17.16 -3.88 -10.30
CA SER A 101 -16.02 -4.74 -10.58
C SER A 101 -15.05 -4.80 -9.40
N LEU A 102 -14.73 -3.63 -8.81
CA LEU A 102 -13.90 -3.50 -7.61
C LEU A 102 -14.55 -4.01 -6.32
N LYS A 103 -15.76 -4.57 -6.35
CA LYS A 103 -16.43 -5.14 -5.18
C LYS A 103 -16.54 -6.67 -5.21
N ARG A 104 -16.12 -7.32 -6.30
CA ARG A 104 -16.18 -8.79 -6.45
C ARG A 104 -15.16 -9.51 -5.59
#